data_AF-A0A921FG87-F1
#
_entry.id   AF-A0A921FG87-F1
#
_cell.length_a   1.000
_cell.length_b   1.000
_cell.length_c   1.000
_cell.angle_alpha   90.00
_cell.angle_beta   90.00
_cell.angle_gamma   90.00
#
_symmetry.space_group_name_H-M   'P 1'
#
loop_
_entity.id
_entity.type
_entity.pdbx_description
1 polymer ?
#
loop_
_entity_poly.entity_id
_entity_poly.type
_entity_poly.pdbx_seq_one_letter_code
_entity_poly.pdbx_strand_id
1 'polypeptide(L)'
;MNHLLYEYSLCTALALMLFFGFYFILAQTPDKSIFNNYLRSRRTMGAALLVLSANYAVHLFCGIRFTNHNAAILMNLSTYFLCYWLFSSALTSLLDRFYITRRRLIQHITLWCLFTILSGCVLFYLPCGIIQNSALLCMATWLFAYGIRLARRLILAYRHAVRFFDDTHSDDIGAYIRWLSIFTYWAVIFGVGCGLLTFLPDRYIFIWILSSIPFY
;
A
#
# COMPACT_ATOMS: atom_id res chain seq x y z
N MET A 1 26.35 8.18 0.21
CA MET A 1 25.28 7.26 0.68
C MET A 1 25.93 5.93 1.02
N ASN A 2 25.56 5.25 2.11
CA ASN A 2 26.07 3.90 2.35
C ASN A 2 25.30 2.94 1.43
N HIS A 3 25.78 2.77 0.19
CA HIS A 3 25.15 1.93 -0.84
C HIS A 3 24.82 0.52 -0.31
N LEU A 4 25.76 -0.06 0.44
CA LEU A 4 25.57 -1.35 1.12
C LEU A 4 24.37 -1.36 2.07
N LEU A 5 24.19 -0.33 2.92
CA LEU A 5 23.05 -0.29 3.84
C LEU A 5 21.71 -0.16 3.09
N TYR A 6 21.69 0.59 1.99
CA TYR A 6 20.49 0.71 1.16
C TYR A 6 20.12 -0.62 0.48
N GLU A 7 21.10 -1.29 -0.13
CA GLU A 7 20.91 -2.59 -0.78
C GLU A 7 20.52 -3.69 0.22
N TYR A 8 21.17 -3.77 1.39
CA TYR A 8 20.79 -4.73 2.43
C TYR A 8 19.39 -4.47 2.98
N SER A 9 19.01 -3.20 3.19
CA SER A 9 17.65 -2.86 3.60
C SER A 9 16.62 -3.23 2.53
N LEU A 10 16.90 -2.96 1.25
CA LEU A 10 16.02 -3.39 0.14
C LEU A 10 15.91 -4.91 0.07
N CYS A 11 17.02 -5.63 0.20
CA CYS A 11 17.05 -7.08 0.14
C CYS A 11 16.23 -7.73 1.27
N THR A 12 16.40 -7.23 2.50
CA THR A 12 15.63 -7.72 3.66
C THR A 12 14.14 -7.44 3.52
N ALA A 13 13.75 -6.23 3.13
CA ALA A 13 12.35 -5.89 2.87
C ALA A 13 11.76 -6.71 1.71
N LEU A 14 12.51 -6.89 0.62
CA LEU A 14 12.10 -7.68 -0.54
C LEU A 14 11.85 -9.14 -0.16
N ALA A 15 12.76 -9.75 0.59
CA ALA A 15 12.64 -11.13 1.04
C ALA A 15 11.37 -11.32 1.89
N LEU A 16 11.11 -10.41 2.84
CA LEU A 16 9.91 -10.45 3.68
C LEU A 16 8.62 -10.26 2.88
N MET A 17 8.57 -9.26 1.99
CA MET A 17 7.38 -9.01 1.16
C MET A 17 7.07 -10.17 0.23
N LEU A 18 8.09 -10.81 -0.36
CA LEU A 18 7.90 -12.02 -1.17
C LEU A 18 7.40 -13.17 -0.31
N PHE A 19 8.03 -13.42 0.84
CA PHE A 19 7.62 -14.48 1.75
C PHE A 19 6.16 -14.33 2.18
N PHE A 20 5.78 -13.18 2.75
CA PHE A 20 4.41 -12.92 3.20
C PHE A 20 3.43 -12.83 2.03
N GLY A 21 3.83 -12.24 0.90
CA GLY A 21 3.01 -12.14 -0.30
C GLY A 21 2.61 -13.52 -0.83
N PHE A 22 3.58 -14.41 -1.02
CA PHE A 22 3.30 -15.79 -1.45
C PHE A 22 2.60 -16.60 -0.37
N TYR A 23 2.98 -16.45 0.89
CA TYR A 23 2.31 -17.14 2.00
C TYR A 23 0.82 -16.78 2.07
N PHE A 24 0.46 -15.50 1.93
CA PHE A 24 -0.94 -15.09 1.93
C PHE A 24 -1.73 -15.65 0.77
N ILE A 25 -1.12 -15.86 -0.39
CA ILE A 25 -1.81 -16.41 -1.56
C ILE A 25 -1.90 -17.94 -1.50
N LEU A 26 -0.82 -18.61 -1.09
CA LEU A 26 -0.62 -20.05 -1.29
C LEU A 26 -0.86 -20.91 -0.03
N ALA A 27 -0.73 -20.37 1.19
CA ALA A 27 -0.83 -21.24 2.36
C ALA A 27 -2.25 -21.80 2.51
N GLN A 28 -2.30 -23.09 2.87
CA GLN A 28 -3.52 -23.85 3.02
C GLN A 28 -4.38 -23.26 4.14
N THR A 29 -5.69 -23.24 3.89
CA THR A 29 -6.68 -22.76 4.84
C THR A 29 -7.90 -23.68 4.80
N PRO A 30 -8.59 -23.88 5.93
CA PRO A 30 -9.79 -24.69 5.97
C PRO A 30 -10.87 -24.06 5.10
N ASP A 31 -11.28 -24.78 4.06
CA ASP A 31 -12.19 -24.31 3.02
C ASP A 31 -13.64 -24.33 3.53
N LYS A 32 -13.93 -23.44 4.48
CA LYS A 32 -15.29 -23.22 5.01
C LYS A 32 -15.85 -21.94 4.41
N SER A 33 -17.12 -21.97 4.01
CA SER A 33 -17.86 -20.83 3.42
C SER A 33 -17.86 -19.57 4.32
N ILE A 34 -17.68 -19.76 5.63
CA ILE A 34 -17.57 -18.71 6.65
C ILE A 34 -16.28 -17.88 6.44
N PHE A 35 -15.19 -18.48 5.98
CA PHE A 35 -13.89 -17.81 5.79
C PHE A 35 -13.72 -17.15 4.43
N ASN A 36 -14.71 -17.21 3.54
CA ASN A 36 -14.54 -16.70 2.17
C ASN A 36 -14.14 -15.21 2.13
N ASN A 37 -14.66 -14.39 3.06
CA ASN A 37 -14.28 -12.98 3.18
C ASN A 37 -12.82 -12.82 3.62
N TYR A 38 -12.39 -13.63 4.60
CA TYR A 38 -11.01 -13.68 5.07
C TYR A 38 -10.06 -14.13 3.96
N LEU A 39 -10.39 -15.19 3.21
CA LEU A 39 -9.59 -15.68 2.08
C LEU A 39 -9.44 -14.63 0.99
N ARG A 40 -10.53 -13.92 0.67
CA ARG A 40 -10.50 -12.84 -0.32
C ARG A 40 -9.60 -11.69 0.13
N SER A 41 -9.78 -11.21 1.37
CA SER A 41 -8.94 -10.17 1.95
C SER A 41 -7.46 -10.57 1.96
N ARG A 42 -7.16 -11.77 2.45
CA ARG A 42 -5.82 -12.34 2.51
C ARG A 42 -5.15 -12.39 1.14
N ARG A 43 -5.84 -12.87 0.10
CA ARG A 43 -5.31 -12.88 -1.27
C ARG A 43 -5.06 -11.47 -1.80
N THR A 44 -5.97 -10.52 -1.54
CA THR A 44 -5.78 -9.11 -1.95
C THR A 44 -4.62 -8.43 -1.23
N MET A 45 -4.40 -8.76 0.05
CA MET A 45 -3.25 -8.29 0.83
C MET A 45 -1.94 -8.88 0.30
N GLY A 46 -1.92 -10.18 0.00
CA GLY A 46 -0.78 -10.83 -0.65
C GLY A 46 -0.45 -10.20 -2.00
N ALA A 47 -1.46 -9.91 -2.83
CA ALA A 47 -1.26 -9.20 -4.09
C ALA A 47 -0.66 -7.79 -3.89
N ALA A 48 -1.09 -7.06 -2.87
CA ALA A 48 -0.52 -5.75 -2.53
C ALA A 48 0.97 -5.85 -2.15
N LEU A 49 1.32 -6.85 -1.35
CA LEU A 49 2.71 -7.12 -0.97
C LEU A 49 3.57 -7.50 -2.18
N LEU A 50 3.03 -8.30 -3.12
CA LEU A 50 3.74 -8.64 -4.35
C LEU A 50 3.94 -7.42 -5.25
N VAL A 51 2.96 -6.51 -5.35
CA VAL A 51 3.11 -5.25 -6.10
C VAL A 51 4.22 -4.38 -5.48
N LEU A 52 4.27 -4.26 -4.14
CA LEU A 52 5.37 -3.57 -3.46
C LEU A 52 6.72 -4.26 -3.68
N SER A 53 6.74 -5.60 -3.64
CA SER A 53 7.96 -6.38 -3.88
C SER A 53 8.51 -6.14 -5.28
N ALA A 54 7.64 -6.04 -6.30
CA ALA A 54 8.05 -5.74 -7.67
C ALA A 54 8.68 -4.35 -7.78
N ASN A 55 8.09 -3.35 -7.10
CA ASN A 55 8.67 -2.01 -7.05
C ASN A 55 10.06 -2.01 -6.38
N TYR A 56 10.22 -2.71 -5.27
CA TYR A 56 11.50 -2.84 -4.56
C TYR A 56 12.54 -3.62 -5.37
N ALA A 57 12.13 -4.67 -6.08
CA ALA A 57 13.00 -5.43 -6.97
C ALA A 57 13.56 -4.53 -8.08
N VAL A 58 12.72 -3.66 -8.67
CA VAL A 58 13.19 -2.69 -9.67
C VAL A 58 14.20 -1.70 -9.08
N HIS A 59 14.00 -1.24 -7.83
CA HIS A 59 15.01 -0.40 -7.15
C HIS A 59 16.32 -1.13 -6.90
N LEU A 60 16.25 -2.42 -6.53
CA LEU A 60 17.43 -3.23 -6.23
C LEU A 60 18.22 -3.59 -7.50
N PHE A 61 17.55 -4.04 -8.57
CA PHE A 61 18.23 -4.54 -9.78
C PHE A 61 18.59 -3.44 -10.78
N CYS A 62 17.71 -2.45 -10.96
CA CYS A 62 17.91 -1.41 -11.97
C CYS A 62 18.55 -0.14 -11.38
N GLY A 63 18.66 -0.02 -10.05
CA GLY A 63 19.23 1.16 -9.40
C GLY A 63 18.57 2.46 -9.85
N ILE A 64 17.25 2.44 -10.15
CA ILE A 64 16.55 3.56 -10.83
C ILE A 64 16.77 4.88 -10.11
N ARG A 65 16.84 4.85 -8.78
CA ARG A 65 17.05 6.04 -7.97
C ARG A 65 18.41 6.71 -8.20
N PHE A 66 19.45 5.96 -8.55
CA PHE A 66 20.77 6.50 -8.91
C PHE A 66 20.81 7.03 -10.33
N THR A 67 20.00 6.45 -11.22
CA THR A 67 19.94 6.86 -12.63
C THR A 67 19.09 8.12 -12.80
N ASN A 68 17.90 8.14 -12.18
CA ASN A 68 16.96 9.26 -12.27
C ASN A 68 16.07 9.34 -11.03
N HIS A 69 16.35 10.34 -10.18
CA HIS A 69 15.62 10.58 -8.93
C HIS A 69 14.12 10.81 -9.15
N ASN A 70 13.76 11.59 -10.17
CA ASN A 70 12.37 11.91 -10.48
C ASN A 70 11.59 10.68 -10.98
N ALA A 71 12.24 9.83 -11.79
CA ALA A 71 11.66 8.56 -12.25
C ALA A 71 11.39 7.61 -11.08
N ALA A 72 12.34 7.49 -10.13
CA ALA A 72 12.18 6.68 -8.94
C ALA A 72 10.99 7.13 -8.07
N ILE A 73 10.82 8.45 -7.89
CA ILE A 73 9.67 9.00 -7.15
C ILE A 73 8.35 8.71 -7.87
N LEU A 74 8.26 8.97 -9.18
CA LEU A 74 7.03 8.73 -9.95
C LEU A 74 6.60 7.27 -9.95
N MET A 75 7.56 6.35 -10.09
CA MET A 75 7.32 4.92 -10.01
C MET A 75 6.78 4.52 -8.63
N ASN A 76 7.34 5.07 -7.55
CA ASN A 76 6.86 4.83 -6.18
C ASN A 76 5.46 5.40 -5.96
N LEU A 77 5.19 6.63 -6.43
CA LEU A 77 3.87 7.23 -6.35
C LEU A 77 2.80 6.38 -7.06
N SER A 78 3.08 5.89 -8.27
CA SER A 78 2.15 5.00 -8.99
C SER A 78 1.94 3.67 -8.24
N THR A 79 3.02 3.07 -7.74
CA THR A 79 2.95 1.81 -6.98
C THR A 79 2.12 1.98 -5.72
N TYR A 80 2.33 3.06 -4.96
CA TYR A 80 1.54 3.34 -3.76
C TYR A 80 0.09 3.64 -4.06
N PHE A 81 -0.20 4.29 -5.19
CA PHE A 81 -1.59 4.51 -5.60
C PHE A 81 -2.35 3.18 -5.68
N LEU A 82 -1.74 2.20 -6.34
CA LEU A 82 -2.28 0.84 -6.46
C LEU A 82 -2.31 0.14 -5.09
N CYS A 83 -1.24 0.23 -4.31
CA CYS A 83 -1.16 -0.45 -3.01
C CYS A 83 -2.12 0.11 -1.97
N TYR A 84 -2.29 1.43 -1.87
CA TYR A 84 -3.27 2.06 -0.98
C TYR A 84 -4.67 1.54 -1.27
N TRP A 85 -5.01 1.40 -2.55
CA TRP A 85 -6.27 0.80 -2.94
C TRP A 85 -6.37 -0.67 -2.54
N LEU A 86 -5.36 -1.49 -2.86
CA LEU A 86 -5.37 -2.93 -2.56
C LEU A 86 -5.43 -3.20 -1.05
N PHE A 87 -4.61 -2.52 -0.23
CA PHE A 87 -4.65 -2.63 1.22
C PHE A 87 -5.98 -2.15 1.81
N SER A 88 -6.49 -0.99 1.37
CA SER A 88 -7.79 -0.50 1.82
C SER A 88 -8.92 -1.47 1.44
N SER A 89 -8.85 -2.07 0.25
CA SER A 89 -9.81 -3.06 -0.22
C SER A 89 -9.72 -4.37 0.55
N ALA A 90 -8.53 -4.84 0.87
CA ALA A 90 -8.30 -6.04 1.68
C ALA A 90 -8.90 -5.87 3.08
N LEU A 91 -8.56 -4.77 3.74
CA LEU A 91 -9.09 -4.45 5.07
C LEU A 91 -10.61 -4.31 5.02
N THR A 92 -11.17 -3.55 4.08
CA THR A 92 -12.63 -3.37 4.03
C THR A 92 -13.37 -4.68 3.70
N SER A 93 -12.76 -5.59 2.93
CA SER A 93 -13.35 -6.90 2.64
C SER A 93 -13.42 -7.84 3.85
N LEU A 94 -12.63 -7.62 4.91
CA LEU A 94 -12.79 -8.33 6.18
C LEU A 94 -14.07 -7.90 6.91
N LEU A 95 -14.48 -6.64 6.73
CA LEU A 95 -15.60 -6.04 7.44
C LEU A 95 -16.92 -6.16 6.66
N ASP A 96 -16.87 -6.05 5.34
CA ASP A 96 -18.05 -6.09 4.47
C ASP A 96 -17.83 -7.04 3.29
N ARG A 97 -18.68 -8.08 3.21
CA ARG A 97 -18.68 -9.11 2.18
C ARG A 97 -18.88 -8.54 0.77
N PHE A 98 -19.68 -7.49 0.62
CA PHE A 98 -20.08 -6.96 -0.69
C PHE A 98 -19.25 -5.77 -1.15
N TYR A 99 -18.18 -5.43 -0.43
CA TYR A 99 -17.40 -4.22 -0.70
C TYR A 99 -16.71 -4.21 -2.08
N ILE A 100 -16.15 -5.35 -2.50
CA ILE A 100 -15.43 -5.46 -3.78
C ILE A 100 -16.45 -5.79 -4.88
N THR A 101 -16.93 -4.72 -5.53
CA THR A 101 -17.76 -4.78 -6.73
C THR A 101 -16.94 -4.56 -7.98
N ARG A 102 -17.33 -5.20 -9.10
CA ARG A 102 -16.64 -5.08 -10.40
C ARG A 102 -16.54 -3.62 -10.87
N ARG A 103 -17.59 -2.82 -10.66
CA ARG A 103 -17.61 -1.40 -11.01
C ARG A 103 -16.54 -0.60 -10.26
N ARG A 104 -16.41 -0.82 -8.95
CA ARG A 104 -15.42 -0.14 -8.11
C ARG A 104 -13.99 -0.55 -8.48
N LEU A 105 -13.77 -1.83 -8.79
CA LEU A 105 -12.50 -2.32 -9.29
C LEU A 105 -12.09 -1.64 -10.60
N ILE A 106 -13.01 -1.56 -11.57
CA ILE A 106 -12.75 -0.85 -12.83
C ILE A 106 -12.41 0.62 -12.55
N GLN A 107 -13.19 1.32 -11.72
CA GLN A 107 -12.93 2.73 -11.38
C GLN A 107 -11.53 2.95 -10.80
N HIS A 108 -11.09 2.11 -9.85
CA HIS A 108 -9.77 2.26 -9.24
C HIS A 108 -8.63 1.88 -10.19
N ILE A 109 -8.80 0.86 -11.03
CA ILE A 109 -7.82 0.50 -12.06
C ILE A 109 -7.73 1.63 -13.09
N THR A 110 -8.85 2.15 -13.59
CA THR A 110 -8.85 3.27 -14.54
C THR A 110 -8.15 4.49 -13.94
N LEU A 111 -8.43 4.83 -12.68
CA LEU A 111 -7.79 5.96 -12.00
C LEU A 111 -6.27 5.74 -11.83
N TRP A 112 -5.86 4.52 -11.48
CA TRP A 112 -4.44 4.16 -11.40
C TRP A 112 -3.74 4.21 -12.77
N CYS A 113 -4.38 3.70 -13.83
CA CYS A 113 -3.86 3.79 -15.19
C CYS A 113 -3.70 5.25 -15.62
N LEU A 114 -4.69 6.09 -15.38
CA LEU A 114 -4.61 7.53 -15.68
C LEU A 114 -3.47 8.20 -14.90
N PHE A 115 -3.34 7.90 -13.61
CA PHE A 115 -2.25 8.42 -12.78
C PHE A 115 -0.88 7.97 -13.30
N THR A 116 -0.76 6.71 -13.73
CA THR A 116 0.49 6.14 -14.25
C THR A 116 0.86 6.73 -15.62
N ILE A 117 -0.12 6.88 -16.53
CA ILE A 117 0.08 7.55 -17.82
C ILE A 117 0.53 8.99 -17.59
N LEU A 118 -0.15 9.72 -16.71
CA LEU A 118 0.23 11.09 -16.35
C LEU A 118 1.65 11.14 -15.77
N SER A 119 2.02 10.17 -14.92
CA SER A 119 3.37 10.09 -14.35
C SER A 119 4.43 9.89 -15.43
N GLY A 120 4.15 9.04 -16.42
CA GLY A 120 5.02 8.86 -17.59
C GLY A 120 5.11 10.13 -18.42
N CYS A 121 3.99 10.82 -18.65
CA CYS A 121 4.00 12.09 -19.37
C CYS A 121 4.85 13.16 -18.68
N VAL A 122 4.77 13.25 -17.35
CA VAL A 122 5.59 14.16 -16.54
C VAL A 122 7.08 13.81 -16.64
N LEU A 123 7.41 12.53 -16.77
CA LEU A 123 8.80 12.09 -16.91
C LEU A 123 9.37 12.37 -18.31
N PHE A 124 8.61 12.11 -19.37
CA PHE A 124 9.11 12.16 -20.75
C PHE A 124 8.93 13.52 -21.44
N TYR A 125 7.89 14.30 -21.11
CA TYR A 125 7.57 15.53 -21.82
C TYR A 125 7.95 16.82 -21.08
N LEU A 126 8.15 16.78 -19.77
CA LEU A 126 8.52 17.98 -19.00
C LEU A 126 10.05 18.12 -18.88
N PRO A 127 10.60 19.32 -19.08
CA PRO A 127 12.02 19.56 -18.91
C PRO A 127 12.42 19.39 -17.44
N CYS A 128 13.57 18.77 -17.21
CA CYS A 128 14.17 18.64 -15.89
C CYS A 128 14.34 20.02 -15.25
N GLY A 129 13.76 20.23 -14.07
CA GLY A 129 13.84 21.50 -13.35
C GLY A 129 12.61 21.79 -12.50
N ILE A 130 12.32 23.08 -12.32
CA ILE A 130 11.25 23.56 -11.42
C ILE A 130 9.87 23.03 -11.84
N ILE A 131 9.61 22.95 -13.15
CA ILE A 131 8.30 22.51 -13.69
C ILE A 131 8.06 21.02 -13.41
N GLN A 132 9.08 20.18 -13.57
CA GLN A 132 8.94 18.76 -13.25
C GLN A 132 8.78 18.54 -11.74
N ASN A 133 9.49 19.31 -10.91
CA ASN A 133 9.38 19.23 -9.45
C ASN A 133 8.02 19.72 -8.94
N SER A 134 7.45 20.78 -9.54
CA SER A 134 6.10 21.22 -9.20
C SER A 134 5.05 20.19 -9.63
N ALA A 135 5.20 19.58 -10.81
CA ALA A 135 4.34 18.48 -11.25
C ALA A 135 4.41 17.27 -10.30
N LEU A 136 5.62 16.89 -9.85
CA LEU A 136 5.82 15.86 -8.83
C LEU A 136 5.06 16.18 -7.53
N LEU A 137 5.17 17.40 -7.03
CA LEU A 137 4.45 17.86 -5.83
C LEU A 137 2.93 17.80 -6.02
N CYS A 138 2.42 18.19 -7.19
CA CYS A 138 0.99 18.07 -7.52
C CYS A 138 0.54 16.60 -7.51
N MET A 139 1.30 15.71 -8.14
CA MET A 139 1.00 14.27 -8.16
C MET A 139 1.07 13.64 -6.77
N ALA A 140 2.05 14.04 -5.96
CA ALA A 140 2.16 13.64 -4.57
C ALA A 140 0.92 14.07 -3.77
N THR A 141 0.52 15.33 -3.90
CA THR A 141 -0.64 15.90 -3.22
C THR A 141 -1.92 15.15 -3.61
N TRP A 142 -2.06 14.79 -4.88
CA TRP A 142 -3.17 13.95 -5.34
C TRP A 142 -3.15 12.57 -4.67
N LEU A 143 -1.99 11.90 -4.62
CA LEU A 143 -1.86 10.62 -3.91
C LEU A 143 -2.23 10.75 -2.42
N PHE A 144 -1.81 11.83 -1.76
CA PHE A 144 -2.17 12.10 -0.36
C PHE A 144 -3.67 12.27 -0.17
N ALA A 145 -4.30 13.12 -0.98
CA ALA A 145 -5.74 13.33 -0.92
C ALA A 145 -6.50 12.00 -1.15
N TYR A 146 -6.02 11.18 -2.09
CA TYR A 146 -6.56 9.86 -2.36
C TYR A 146 -6.39 8.89 -1.17
N GLY A 147 -5.20 8.84 -0.58
CA GLY A 147 -4.89 8.05 0.61
C GLY A 147 -5.75 8.43 1.82
N ILE A 148 -5.88 9.73 2.11
CA ILE A 148 -6.74 10.25 3.19
C ILE A 148 -8.20 9.86 2.96
N ARG A 149 -8.69 9.96 1.72
CA ARG A 149 -10.05 9.56 1.38
C ARG A 149 -10.29 8.08 1.62
N LEU A 150 -9.34 7.22 1.24
CA LEU A 150 -9.40 5.78 1.48
C LEU A 150 -9.34 5.46 2.98
N ALA A 151 -8.41 6.08 3.72
CA ALA A 151 -8.27 5.92 5.16
C ALA A 151 -9.55 6.32 5.91
N ARG A 152 -10.14 7.48 5.57
CA ARG A 152 -11.41 7.93 6.15
C ARG A 152 -12.52 6.91 5.90
N ARG A 153 -12.64 6.40 4.66
CA ARG A 153 -13.64 5.38 4.33
C ARG A 153 -13.43 4.12 5.15
N LEU A 154 -12.19 3.65 5.25
CA LEU A 154 -11.84 2.45 6.00
C LEU A 154 -12.20 2.60 7.49
N ILE A 155 -11.85 3.75 8.11
CA ILE A 155 -12.19 4.05 9.51
C ILE A 155 -13.71 4.10 9.71
N LEU A 156 -14.46 4.66 8.77
CA LEU A 156 -15.93 4.70 8.87
C LEU A 156 -16.55 3.32 8.74
N ALA A 157 -16.09 2.50 7.77
CA ALA A 157 -16.53 1.12 7.62
C ALA A 157 -16.20 0.30 8.87
N TYR A 158 -15.03 0.55 9.46
CA TYR A 158 -14.61 -0.02 10.74
C TYR A 158 -15.54 0.37 11.88
N ARG A 159 -15.77 1.66 12.11
CA ARG A 159 -16.68 2.12 13.17
C ARG A 159 -18.09 1.57 13.00
N HIS A 160 -18.55 1.41 11.76
CA HIS A 160 -19.85 0.81 11.48
C HIS A 160 -19.88 -0.68 11.85
N ALA A 161 -18.87 -1.46 11.45
CA ALA A 161 -18.77 -2.87 11.81
C ALA A 161 -18.71 -3.06 13.33
N VAL A 162 -17.91 -2.27 14.04
CA VAL A 162 -17.79 -2.34 15.51
C VAL A 162 -19.15 -2.12 16.19
N ARG A 163 -19.91 -1.09 15.79
CA ARG A 163 -21.24 -0.84 16.37
C ARG A 163 -22.19 -2.01 16.15
N PHE A 164 -22.13 -2.66 14.99
CA PHE A 164 -22.97 -3.82 14.68
C PHE A 164 -22.60 -5.03 15.55
N PHE A 165 -21.33 -5.17 15.93
CA PHE A 165 -20.85 -6.28 16.73
C PHE A 165 -20.99 -6.06 18.25
N ASP A 166 -20.96 -4.81 18.74
CA ASP A 166 -21.21 -4.50 20.17
C ASP A 166 -22.61 -4.96 20.64
N ASP A 167 -23.59 -5.01 19.73
CA ASP A 167 -24.93 -5.57 19.99
C ASP A 167 -24.92 -7.11 20.19
N THR A 168 -23.82 -7.78 19.84
CA THR A 168 -23.63 -9.23 19.98
C THR A 168 -22.66 -9.52 21.13
N HIS A 169 -23.16 -9.56 22.37
CA HIS A 169 -22.36 -9.78 23.58
C HIS A 169 -21.62 -11.13 23.60
N SER A 170 -20.39 -11.15 23.07
CA SER A 170 -19.43 -12.23 23.29
C SER A 170 -18.03 -11.66 23.47
N ASP A 171 -17.34 -12.09 24.53
CA ASP A 171 -16.03 -11.57 24.92
C ASP A 171 -14.95 -11.78 23.83
N ASP A 172 -15.09 -12.82 23.01
CA ASP A 172 -14.19 -13.12 21.88
C ASP A 172 -14.28 -12.07 20.76
N ILE A 173 -15.46 -11.48 20.54
CA ILE A 173 -15.67 -10.45 19.52
C ILE A 173 -15.00 -9.14 19.95
N GLY A 174 -15.01 -8.81 21.24
CA GLY A 174 -14.36 -7.61 21.78
C GLY A 174 -12.83 -7.64 21.61
N ALA A 175 -12.19 -8.78 21.87
CA ALA A 175 -10.75 -8.96 21.65
C ALA A 175 -10.37 -8.83 20.16
N TYR A 176 -11.17 -9.44 19.28
CA TYR A 176 -10.99 -9.34 17.82
C TYR A 176 -11.12 -7.90 17.31
N ILE A 177 -12.15 -7.17 17.76
CA ILE A 177 -12.36 -5.76 17.42
C ILE A 177 -11.17 -4.91 17.87
N ARG A 178 -10.68 -5.09 19.09
CA ARG A 178 -9.54 -4.32 19.61
C ARG A 178 -8.28 -4.57 18.78
N TRP A 179 -8.00 -5.83 18.44
CA TRP A 179 -6.86 -6.17 17.58
C TRP A 179 -7.00 -5.56 16.18
N LEU A 180 -8.18 -5.68 15.56
CA LEU A 180 -8.47 -5.12 14.24
C LEU A 180 -8.39 -3.59 14.24
N SER A 181 -8.78 -2.93 15.34
CA SER A 181 -8.61 -1.48 15.56
C SER A 181 -7.15 -1.09 15.45
N ILE A 182 -6.30 -1.71 16.28
CA ILE A 182 -4.87 -1.43 16.38
C ILE A 182 -4.24 -1.62 15.00
N PHE A 183 -4.54 -2.74 14.33
CA PHE A 183 -4.04 -3.02 13.00
C PHE A 183 -4.49 -1.99 11.95
N THR A 184 -5.75 -1.57 11.97
CA THR A 184 -6.29 -0.57 11.03
C THR A 184 -5.62 0.79 11.20
N TYR A 185 -5.40 1.24 12.44
CA TYR A 185 -4.69 2.49 12.71
C TYR A 185 -3.22 2.40 12.28
N TRP A 186 -2.53 1.31 12.59
CA TRP A 186 -1.17 1.07 12.12
C TRP A 186 -1.08 1.03 10.59
N ALA A 187 -2.02 0.39 9.90
CA ALA A 187 -2.07 0.35 8.45
C ALA A 187 -2.30 1.72 7.81
N VAL A 188 -3.11 2.58 8.44
CA VAL A 188 -3.29 3.96 7.98
C VAL A 188 -2.03 4.79 8.22
N ILE A 189 -1.41 4.68 9.41
CA ILE A 189 -0.19 5.42 9.76
C ILE A 189 0.97 5.00 8.85
N PHE A 190 1.24 3.71 8.71
CA PHE A 190 2.29 3.21 7.84
C PHE A 190 1.97 3.43 6.36
N GLY A 191 0.71 3.24 5.96
CA GLY A 191 0.27 3.47 4.59
C GLY A 191 0.49 4.92 4.17
N VAL A 192 -0.13 5.88 4.87
CA VAL A 192 0.01 7.32 4.56
C VAL A 192 1.45 7.80 4.80
N GLY A 193 2.12 7.29 5.84
CA GLY A 193 3.50 7.60 6.18
C GLY A 193 4.49 7.19 5.08
N CYS A 194 4.32 6.03 4.45
CA CYS A 194 5.18 5.59 3.34
C CYS A 194 5.16 6.56 2.14
N GLY A 195 4.00 7.19 1.87
CA GLY A 195 3.89 8.23 0.85
C GLY A 195 4.77 9.46 1.13
N LEU A 196 4.86 9.89 2.40
CA LEU A 196 5.69 11.04 2.81
C LEU A 196 7.17 10.71 2.71
N LEU A 197 7.51 9.52 3.18
CA LEU A 197 8.89 9.05 3.30
C LEU A 197 9.57 8.81 1.93
N THR A 198 8.81 8.77 0.84
CA THR A 198 9.38 8.67 -0.53
C THR A 198 10.13 9.93 -0.97
N PHE A 199 9.79 11.09 -0.40
CA PHE A 199 10.50 12.35 -0.64
C PHE A 199 11.75 12.53 0.23
N LEU A 200 12.10 11.53 1.08
CA LEU A 200 13.29 11.63 1.92
C LEU A 200 14.56 11.76 1.08
N PRO A 201 15.52 12.62 1.52
CA PRO A 201 16.84 12.70 0.90
C PRO A 201 17.55 11.35 0.91
N ASP A 202 18.47 11.15 -0.04
CA ASP A 202 19.05 9.82 -0.27
C ASP A 202 19.78 9.22 0.93
N ARG A 203 20.24 10.07 1.85
CA ARG A 203 20.88 9.66 3.10
C ARG A 203 19.94 8.96 4.09
N TYR A 204 18.64 9.20 4.03
CA TYR A 204 17.66 8.72 5.04
C TYR A 204 16.68 7.68 4.50
N ILE A 205 16.78 7.28 3.24
CA ILE A 205 15.86 6.32 2.62
C ILE A 205 15.91 4.96 3.31
N PHE A 206 17.09 4.54 3.81
CA PHE A 206 17.20 3.27 4.52
C PHE A 206 16.30 3.25 5.77
N ILE A 207 16.05 4.41 6.40
CA ILE A 207 15.11 4.54 7.53
C ILE A 207 13.69 4.25 7.06
N TRP A 208 13.32 4.76 5.88
CA TRP A 208 12.03 4.47 5.28
C TRP A 208 11.85 2.95 5.03
N ILE A 209 12.84 2.30 4.41
CA ILE A 209 12.77 0.86 4.12
C ILE A 209 12.73 0.03 5.41
N LEU A 210 13.56 0.37 6.40
CA LEU A 210 13.56 -0.33 7.68
C LEU A 210 12.27 -0.09 8.47
N SER A 211 11.68 1.10 8.35
CA SER A 211 10.43 1.42 9.04
C SER A 211 9.23 0.61 8.53
N SER A 212 9.27 0.11 7.29
CA SER A 212 8.20 -0.73 6.76
C SER A 212 8.32 -2.21 7.15
N ILE A 213 9.50 -2.67 7.60
CA ILE A 213 9.71 -4.07 8.02
C ILE A 213 8.75 -4.52 9.12
N PRO A 214 8.53 -3.77 10.22
CA PRO A 214 7.59 -4.17 11.26
C PRO A 214 6.12 -4.25 10.81
N PHE A 215 5.79 -3.68 9.63
CA PHE A 215 4.45 -3.69 9.07
C PHE A 215 4.16 -4.93 8.23
N TYR A 216 5.19 -5.55 7.64
CA TYR A 216 5.07 -6.76 6.81
C TYR A 216 4.97 -8.01 7.68
#